data_AF-A0A355IC41-F1
#
_entry.id   AF-A0A355IC41-F1
#
_cell.length_a   1.000
_cell.length_b   1.000
_cell.length_c   1.000
_cell.angle_alpha   90.00
_cell.angle_beta   90.00
_cell.angle_gamma   90.00
#
_symmetry.space_group_name_H-M   'P 1'
#
loop_
_entity.id
_entity.type
_entity.pdbx_description
1 polymer ?
#
loop_
_entity_poly.entity_id
_entity_poly.type
_entity_poly.pdbx_seq_one_letter_code
_entity_poly.pdbx_strand_id
1 'polypeptide(L)'
;APIGLMCPGDVSKAIELAVAASQPTHGTQTAIAGACAIAAGVAEALNENATVFSVASACLRGAQEGEKIGEKVGRVVPAPNTRVRIEMAIEAAIKAKDIFEAGRLITDCVGNGLPSYEAAPAAVGIFVAGGGCPENTVIGGANIGGDSDTIANMAGAMAGALTGIDTVPLDLYRSVSEKNNLKLHDLAVRMAQSQSKRK
;
A
#
# COMPACT_ATOMS: atom_id res chain seq x y z
N ALA A 1 5.45 2.40 0.19
CA ALA A 1 5.01 3.32 1.27
C ALA A 1 5.95 4.52 1.51
N PRO A 2 7.26 4.39 1.83
CA PRO A 2 8.09 5.55 2.20
C PRO A 2 8.17 6.64 1.12
N ILE A 3 8.15 6.28 -0.16
CA ILE A 3 8.12 7.23 -1.28
C ILE A 3 6.85 8.08 -1.26
N GLY A 4 5.69 7.45 -1.02
CA GLY A 4 4.42 8.16 -0.88
C GLY A 4 4.43 9.12 0.31
N LEU A 5 4.99 8.68 1.45
CA LEU A 5 5.17 9.57 2.61
C LEU A 5 5.99 10.82 2.24
N MET A 6 7.02 10.67 1.42
CA MET A 6 7.89 11.77 0.98
C MET A 6 7.28 12.69 -0.09
N CYS A 7 6.08 12.37 -0.58
CA CYS A 7 5.36 13.12 -1.61
C CYS A 7 3.93 13.44 -1.15
N PRO A 8 3.75 14.13 0.00
CA PRO A 8 2.42 14.36 0.57
C PRO A 8 1.51 15.10 -0.41
N GLY A 9 0.42 14.46 -0.81
CA GLY A 9 -0.54 14.98 -1.79
C GLY A 9 -0.08 14.97 -3.25
N ASP A 10 1.20 14.69 -3.54
CA ASP A 10 1.74 14.66 -4.91
C ASP A 10 1.84 13.22 -5.44
N VAL A 11 0.67 12.70 -5.86
CA VAL A 11 0.54 11.37 -6.44
C VAL A 11 1.42 11.17 -7.67
N SER A 12 1.54 12.20 -8.52
CA SER A 12 2.36 12.10 -9.75
C SER A 12 3.84 11.93 -9.41
N LYS A 13 4.36 12.72 -8.45
CA LYS A 13 5.75 12.60 -8.02
C LYS A 13 6.02 11.29 -7.28
N ALA A 14 5.06 10.81 -6.50
CA ALA A 14 5.16 9.51 -5.83
C ALA A 14 5.32 8.37 -6.83
N ILE A 15 4.56 8.39 -7.94
CA ILE A 15 4.67 7.41 -9.02
C ILE A 15 6.05 7.48 -9.68
N GLU A 16 6.52 8.67 -10.07
CA GLU A 16 7.83 8.87 -10.71
C GLU A 16 8.97 8.27 -9.86
N LEU A 17 8.99 8.60 -8.56
CA LEU A 17 10.02 8.11 -7.66
C LEU A 17 9.88 6.61 -7.38
N ALA A 18 8.66 6.07 -7.33
CA ALA A 18 8.42 4.64 -7.14
C ALA A 18 8.94 3.79 -8.29
N VAL A 19 8.81 4.27 -9.54
CA VAL A 19 9.42 3.63 -10.71
C VAL A 19 10.93 3.52 -10.52
N ALA A 20 11.59 4.65 -10.25
CA ALA A 20 13.04 4.72 -10.11
C ALA A 20 13.56 3.81 -8.97
N ALA A 21 12.83 3.75 -7.86
CA ALA A 21 13.22 2.93 -6.70
C ALA A 21 12.95 1.43 -6.90
N SER A 22 11.94 1.05 -7.69
CA SER A 22 11.61 -0.36 -7.94
C SER A 22 12.62 -1.04 -8.87
N GLN A 23 13.07 -0.33 -9.91
CA GLN A 23 13.86 -0.90 -11.00
C GLN A 23 15.12 -1.69 -10.60
N PRO A 24 15.95 -1.27 -9.62
CA PRO A 24 17.20 -1.95 -9.31
C PRO A 24 17.05 -3.40 -8.85
N THR A 25 15.91 -3.75 -8.25
CA THR A 25 15.65 -5.08 -7.69
C THR A 25 14.43 -5.76 -8.32
N HIS A 26 13.43 -4.98 -8.71
CA HIS A 26 12.14 -5.43 -9.21
C HIS A 26 11.78 -4.67 -10.49
N GLY A 27 12.49 -5.00 -11.57
CA GLY A 27 12.35 -4.37 -12.89
C GLY A 27 11.38 -5.07 -13.85
N THR A 28 10.25 -5.59 -13.37
CA THR A 28 9.14 -6.05 -14.24
C THR A 28 8.03 -5.00 -14.28
N GLN A 29 7.23 -4.97 -15.35
CA GLN A 29 6.14 -4.01 -15.48
C GLN A 29 5.13 -4.11 -14.33
N THR A 30 4.81 -5.34 -13.91
CA THR A 30 3.86 -5.58 -12.81
C THR A 30 4.40 -5.21 -11.44
N ALA A 31 5.71 -5.39 -11.20
CA ALA A 31 6.31 -4.99 -9.93
C ALA A 31 6.39 -3.46 -9.81
N ILE A 32 6.73 -2.78 -10.91
CA ILE A 32 6.70 -1.32 -10.99
C ILE A 32 5.27 -0.82 -10.76
N ALA A 33 4.27 -1.43 -11.39
CA ALA A 33 2.86 -1.09 -11.19
C ALA A 33 2.43 -1.24 -9.72
N GLY A 34 2.78 -2.35 -9.07
CA GLY A 34 2.50 -2.57 -7.65
C GLY A 34 3.16 -1.54 -6.74
N ALA A 35 4.44 -1.24 -6.96
CA ALA A 35 5.17 -0.21 -6.21
C ALA A 35 4.53 1.17 -6.38
N CYS A 36 4.14 1.53 -7.60
CA CYS A 36 3.49 2.80 -7.91
C CYS A 36 2.09 2.89 -7.27
N ALA A 37 1.33 1.79 -7.24
CA ALA A 37 0.03 1.74 -6.59
C ALA A 37 0.13 2.12 -5.11
N ILE A 38 1.00 1.45 -4.35
CA ILE A 38 1.17 1.71 -2.92
C ILE A 38 1.77 3.10 -2.65
N ALA A 39 2.71 3.56 -3.47
CA ALA A 39 3.26 4.91 -3.32
C ALA A 39 2.19 5.99 -3.57
N ALA A 40 1.38 5.83 -4.61
CA ALA A 40 0.29 6.75 -4.93
C ALA A 40 -0.77 6.79 -3.82
N GLY A 41 -1.20 5.62 -3.32
CA GLY A 41 -2.16 5.54 -2.22
C GLY A 41 -1.66 6.24 -0.96
N VAL A 42 -0.43 5.98 -0.54
CA VAL A 42 0.15 6.62 0.65
C VAL A 42 0.35 8.13 0.46
N ALA A 43 0.70 8.60 -0.74
CA ALA A 43 0.80 10.04 -1.03
C ALA A 43 -0.58 10.73 -0.92
N GLU A 44 -1.62 10.12 -1.48
CA GLU A 44 -3.00 10.61 -1.40
C GLU A 44 -3.53 10.59 0.04
N ALA A 45 -3.17 9.58 0.83
CA ALA A 45 -3.60 9.45 2.23
C ALA A 45 -3.17 10.63 3.10
N LEU A 46 -2.13 11.38 2.70
CA LEU A 46 -1.63 12.56 3.41
C LEU A 46 -2.32 13.87 2.99
N ASN A 47 -3.31 13.83 2.09
CA ASN A 47 -4.16 14.99 1.80
C ASN A 47 -5.19 15.23 2.92
N GLU A 48 -5.47 16.50 3.23
CA GLU A 48 -6.38 16.89 4.32
C GLU A 48 -7.79 16.29 4.20
N ASN A 49 -8.28 16.10 2.96
CA ASN A 49 -9.61 15.57 2.68
C ASN A 49 -9.56 14.13 2.14
N ALA A 50 -8.47 13.40 2.39
CA ALA A 50 -8.32 12.03 1.93
C ALA A 50 -9.40 11.13 2.54
N THR A 51 -9.85 10.16 1.74
CA THR A 51 -10.82 9.14 2.16
C THR A 51 -10.30 7.76 1.76
N VAL A 52 -10.86 6.70 2.32
CA VAL A 52 -10.56 5.33 1.90
C VAL A 52 -10.70 5.17 0.38
N PHE A 53 -11.75 5.75 -0.21
CA PHE A 53 -11.99 5.67 -1.65
C PHE A 53 -11.05 6.54 -2.48
N SER A 54 -10.64 7.72 -1.99
CA SER A 54 -9.65 8.55 -2.71
C SER A 54 -8.28 7.86 -2.72
N VAL A 55 -7.87 7.28 -1.58
CA VAL A 55 -6.63 6.48 -1.47
C VAL A 55 -6.68 5.27 -2.40
N ALA A 56 -7.77 4.50 -2.40
CA ALA A 56 -7.93 3.36 -3.31
C ALA A 56 -7.91 3.79 -4.79
N SER A 57 -8.52 4.94 -5.12
CA SER A 57 -8.48 5.53 -6.46
C SER A 57 -7.07 5.95 -6.88
N ALA A 58 -6.29 6.49 -5.95
CA ALA A 58 -4.88 6.80 -6.17
C ALA A 58 -4.05 5.52 -6.40
N CYS A 59 -4.32 4.43 -5.67
CA CYS A 59 -3.70 3.13 -5.94
C CYS A 59 -3.97 2.64 -7.37
N LEU A 60 -5.22 2.73 -7.84
CA LEU A 60 -5.60 2.37 -9.22
C LEU A 60 -4.88 3.22 -10.27
N ARG A 61 -4.77 4.54 -10.02
CA ARG A 61 -4.01 5.46 -10.88
C ARG A 61 -2.52 5.10 -10.89
N GLY A 62 -1.94 4.84 -9.72
CA GLY A 62 -0.54 4.44 -9.57
C GLY A 62 -0.23 3.15 -10.30
N ALA A 63 -1.08 2.13 -10.17
CA ALA A 63 -0.95 0.88 -10.91
C ALA A 63 -1.02 1.10 -12.42
N GLN A 64 -1.98 1.90 -12.90
CA GLN A 64 -2.18 2.15 -14.32
C GLN A 64 -0.98 2.87 -14.97
N GLU A 65 -0.49 3.93 -14.34
CA GLU A 65 0.65 4.70 -14.86
C GLU A 65 1.96 3.94 -14.66
N GLY A 66 2.12 3.25 -13.53
CA GLY A 66 3.27 2.40 -13.26
C GLY A 66 3.41 1.26 -14.26
N GLU A 67 2.30 0.61 -14.65
CA GLU A 67 2.30 -0.41 -15.70
C GLU A 67 2.77 0.17 -17.05
N LYS A 68 2.19 1.28 -17.50
CA LYS A 68 2.55 1.96 -18.76
C LYS A 68 4.02 2.38 -18.81
N ILE A 69 4.57 2.84 -17.69
CA ILE A 69 6.00 3.20 -17.59
C ILE A 69 6.83 1.92 -17.55
N GLY A 70 6.43 0.93 -16.75
CA GLY A 70 7.09 -0.35 -16.59
C GLY A 70 7.24 -1.14 -17.90
N GLU A 71 6.26 -1.06 -18.80
CA GLU A 71 6.34 -1.64 -20.15
C GLU A 71 7.46 -1.02 -21.00
N LYS A 72 7.83 0.24 -20.73
CA LYS A 72 8.87 0.97 -21.47
C LYS A 72 10.26 0.80 -20.86
N VAL A 73 10.32 0.69 -19.52
CA VAL A 73 11.59 0.77 -18.77
C VAL A 73 11.99 -0.53 -18.06
N GLY A 74 11.12 -1.53 -18.08
CA GLY A 74 11.29 -2.82 -17.41
C GLY A 74 11.05 -4.00 -18.34
N ARG A 75 11.14 -5.20 -17.78
CA ARG A 75 10.81 -6.44 -18.47
C ARG A 75 9.30 -6.65 -18.47
N VAL A 76 8.73 -6.92 -19.64
CA VAL A 76 7.33 -7.33 -19.76
C VAL A 76 7.25 -8.84 -19.56
N VAL A 77 6.51 -9.27 -18.54
CA VAL A 77 6.26 -10.69 -18.23
C VAL A 77 4.80 -11.06 -18.45
N PRO A 78 4.47 -12.32 -18.80
CA PRO A 78 3.09 -12.77 -18.97
C PRO A 78 2.41 -12.94 -17.60
N ALA A 79 1.98 -11.83 -17.01
CA ALA A 79 1.33 -11.78 -15.71
C ALA A 79 0.00 -11.02 -15.79
N PRO A 80 -0.95 -11.28 -14.87
CA PRO A 80 -2.18 -10.51 -14.75
C PRO A 80 -1.90 -9.01 -14.54
N ASN A 81 -2.77 -8.17 -15.10
CA ASN A 81 -2.65 -6.73 -14.95
C ASN A 81 -2.91 -6.31 -13.49
N THR A 82 -1.96 -5.57 -12.91
CA THR A 82 -1.99 -5.18 -11.49
C THR A 82 -3.19 -4.30 -11.15
N ARG A 83 -3.55 -3.35 -12.03
CA ARG A 83 -4.70 -2.46 -11.81
C ARG A 83 -6.00 -3.27 -11.77
N VAL A 84 -6.21 -4.17 -12.74
CA VAL A 84 -7.41 -5.01 -12.79
C VAL A 84 -7.54 -5.86 -11.52
N ARG A 85 -6.42 -6.42 -11.03
CA ARG A 85 -6.43 -7.17 -9.76
C ARG A 85 -6.73 -6.30 -8.55
N ILE A 86 -6.29 -5.03 -8.53
CA ILE A 86 -6.71 -4.08 -7.48
C ILE A 86 -8.23 -3.86 -7.54
N GLU A 87 -8.82 -3.70 -8.73
CA GLU A 87 -10.29 -3.56 -8.88
C GLU A 87 -11.03 -4.78 -8.31
N MET A 88 -10.56 -6.00 -8.62
CA MET A 88 -11.10 -7.24 -8.08
C MET A 88 -10.99 -7.32 -6.55
N ALA A 89 -9.84 -6.92 -5.98
CA ALA A 89 -9.63 -6.91 -4.54
C ALA A 89 -10.54 -5.90 -3.83
N ILE A 90 -10.75 -4.72 -4.42
CA ILE A 90 -11.68 -3.70 -3.91
C ILE A 90 -13.13 -4.22 -3.97
N GLU A 91 -13.52 -4.87 -5.06
CA GLU A 91 -14.86 -5.45 -5.19
C GLU A 91 -15.11 -6.54 -4.14
N ALA A 92 -14.13 -7.44 -3.92
CA ALA A 92 -14.18 -8.44 -2.87
C ALA A 92 -14.29 -7.82 -1.46
N ALA A 93 -13.51 -6.77 -1.19
CA ALA A 93 -13.53 -6.04 0.06
C ALA A 93 -14.89 -5.39 0.35
N ILE A 94 -15.53 -4.78 -0.65
CA ILE A 94 -16.85 -4.13 -0.53
C ILE A 94 -17.97 -5.16 -0.30
N LYS A 95 -17.85 -6.35 -0.90
CA LYS A 95 -18.86 -7.43 -0.76
C LYS A 95 -18.78 -8.16 0.58
N ALA A 96 -17.62 -8.14 1.23
CA ALA A 96 -17.40 -8.86 2.47
C ALA A 96 -18.18 -8.27 3.64
N LYS A 97 -18.62 -9.13 4.57
CA LYS A 97 -19.30 -8.71 5.81
C LYS A 97 -18.32 -8.31 6.90
N ASP A 98 -17.13 -8.89 6.88
CA ASP A 98 -16.06 -8.63 7.84
C ASP A 98 -14.68 -8.75 7.19
N ILE A 99 -13.64 -8.34 7.94
CA ILE A 99 -12.26 -8.31 7.46
C ILE A 99 -11.70 -9.69 7.10
N PHE A 100 -12.15 -10.76 7.76
CA PHE A 100 -11.67 -12.12 7.51
C PHE A 100 -12.36 -12.72 6.27
N GLU A 101 -13.64 -12.42 6.06
CA GLU A 101 -14.33 -12.74 4.81
C GLU A 101 -13.72 -11.98 3.63
N ALA A 102 -13.35 -10.71 3.81
CA ALA A 102 -12.62 -9.96 2.79
C ALA A 102 -11.31 -10.66 2.42
N GLY A 103 -10.52 -11.07 3.42
CA GLY A 103 -9.28 -11.82 3.19
C GLY A 103 -9.49 -13.11 2.40
N ARG A 104 -10.53 -13.89 2.71
CA ARG A 104 -10.89 -15.11 1.96
C ARG A 104 -11.28 -14.79 0.52
N LEU A 105 -12.20 -13.86 0.30
CA LEU A 105 -12.67 -13.49 -1.03
C LEU A 105 -11.52 -12.94 -1.91
N ILE A 106 -10.65 -12.11 -1.34
CA ILE A 106 -9.45 -11.60 -2.03
C ILE A 106 -8.51 -12.75 -2.39
N THR A 107 -8.28 -13.70 -1.47
CA THR A 107 -7.44 -14.87 -1.73
C THR A 107 -7.98 -15.69 -2.91
N ASP A 108 -9.30 -15.91 -2.95
CA ASP A 108 -9.95 -16.71 -3.98
C ASP A 108 -9.90 -16.05 -5.38
N CYS A 109 -10.10 -14.72 -5.46
CA CYS A 109 -10.20 -14.04 -6.75
C CYS A 109 -8.89 -13.42 -7.24
N VAL A 110 -8.00 -13.01 -6.34
CA VAL A 110 -6.73 -12.32 -6.67
C VAL A 110 -5.52 -13.19 -6.36
N GLY A 111 -5.52 -13.88 -5.23
CA GLY A 111 -4.34 -14.46 -4.61
C GLY A 111 -3.74 -13.55 -3.54
N ASN A 112 -2.83 -14.10 -2.73
CA ASN A 112 -2.19 -13.43 -1.60
C ASN A 112 -0.71 -13.83 -1.45
N GLY A 113 -0.07 -14.31 -2.52
CA GLY A 113 1.32 -14.79 -2.51
C GLY A 113 2.37 -13.70 -2.77
N LEU A 114 3.62 -14.14 -2.89
CA LEU A 114 4.80 -13.31 -3.16
C LEU A 114 4.74 -12.46 -4.45
N PRO A 115 4.06 -12.85 -5.55
CA PRO A 115 4.03 -12.02 -6.74
C PRO A 115 3.43 -10.64 -6.45
N SER A 116 4.09 -9.56 -6.91
CA SER A 116 3.64 -8.18 -6.64
C SER A 116 2.21 -7.93 -7.15
N TYR A 117 1.83 -8.56 -8.26
CA TYR A 117 0.48 -8.53 -8.82
C TYR A 117 -0.54 -9.40 -8.03
N GLU A 118 -0.17 -9.94 -6.87
CA GLU A 118 -1.05 -10.52 -5.85
C GLU A 118 -0.98 -9.71 -4.56
N ALA A 119 0.22 -9.54 -3.99
CA ALA A 119 0.43 -8.88 -2.71
C ALA A 119 -0.05 -7.42 -2.69
N ALA A 120 0.30 -6.61 -3.71
CA ALA A 120 -0.11 -5.21 -3.74
C ALA A 120 -1.64 -5.05 -3.92
N PRO A 121 -2.29 -5.75 -4.87
CA PRO A 121 -3.75 -5.82 -4.92
C PRO A 121 -4.41 -6.27 -3.60
N ALA A 122 -3.93 -7.35 -2.99
CA ALA A 122 -4.50 -7.85 -1.73
C ALA A 122 -4.38 -6.81 -0.60
N ALA A 123 -3.26 -6.10 -0.50
CA ALA A 123 -3.08 -5.02 0.47
C ALA A 123 -4.06 -3.86 0.26
N VAL A 124 -4.34 -3.47 -1.00
CA VAL A 124 -5.34 -2.44 -1.28
C VAL A 124 -6.74 -2.92 -0.90
N GLY A 125 -7.10 -4.16 -1.21
CA GLY A 125 -8.38 -4.75 -0.80
C GLY A 125 -8.53 -4.79 0.72
N ILE A 126 -7.51 -5.23 1.45
CA ILE A 126 -7.51 -5.29 2.92
C ILE A 126 -7.62 -3.90 3.54
N PHE A 127 -6.93 -2.89 2.99
CA PHE A 127 -7.08 -1.51 3.42
C PHE A 127 -8.52 -0.99 3.24
N VAL A 128 -9.15 -1.30 2.12
CA VAL A 128 -10.56 -0.94 1.87
C VAL A 128 -11.50 -1.65 2.84
N ALA A 129 -11.34 -2.96 3.03
CA ALA A 129 -12.14 -3.75 3.97
C ALA A 129 -11.95 -3.30 5.43
N GLY A 130 -10.73 -2.84 5.77
CA GLY A 130 -10.40 -2.29 7.08
C GLY A 130 -10.99 -0.91 7.33
N GLY A 131 -11.57 -0.25 6.31
CA GLY A 131 -12.20 1.07 6.43
C GLY A 131 -11.21 2.17 6.83
N GLY A 132 -9.91 2.00 6.52
CA GLY A 132 -8.86 2.91 6.95
C GLY A 132 -8.48 2.80 8.43
N CYS A 133 -9.12 1.95 9.23
CA CYS A 133 -8.73 1.70 10.63
C CYS A 133 -7.42 0.89 10.69
N PRO A 134 -6.32 1.41 11.26
CA PRO A 134 -5.03 0.71 11.26
C PRO A 134 -5.07 -0.65 11.94
N GLU A 135 -5.74 -0.76 13.08
CA GLU A 135 -5.83 -2.02 13.83
C GLU A 135 -6.54 -3.10 13.02
N ASN A 136 -7.76 -2.80 12.55
CA ASN A 136 -8.54 -3.76 11.76
C ASN A 136 -7.82 -4.16 10.47
N THR A 137 -7.21 -3.18 9.80
CA THR A 137 -6.43 -3.39 8.56
C THR A 137 -5.24 -4.33 8.78
N VAL A 138 -4.44 -4.10 9.83
CA VAL A 138 -3.25 -4.91 10.10
C VAL A 138 -3.63 -6.30 10.59
N ILE A 139 -4.67 -6.44 11.42
CA ILE A 139 -5.21 -7.74 11.84
C ILE A 139 -5.69 -8.54 10.62
N GLY A 140 -6.44 -7.90 9.72
CA GLY A 140 -6.87 -8.51 8.46
C GLY A 140 -5.72 -8.99 7.61
N GLY A 141 -4.74 -8.11 7.36
CA GLY A 141 -3.57 -8.42 6.56
C GLY A 141 -2.72 -9.55 7.16
N ALA A 142 -2.51 -9.54 8.48
CA ALA A 142 -1.72 -10.57 9.16
C ALA A 142 -2.39 -11.96 9.13
N ASN A 143 -3.73 -11.99 9.00
CA ASN A 143 -4.53 -13.22 8.99
C ASN A 143 -4.98 -13.66 7.59
N ILE A 144 -4.60 -12.96 6.52
CA ILE A 144 -4.98 -13.34 5.15
C ILE A 144 -4.27 -14.63 4.68
N GLY A 145 -3.17 -15.02 5.33
CA GLY A 145 -2.28 -16.10 4.87
C GLY A 145 -1.34 -15.64 3.75
N GLY A 146 -0.58 -16.57 3.16
CA GLY A 146 0.36 -16.26 2.08
C GLY A 146 1.48 -15.30 2.54
N ASP A 147 1.71 -14.24 1.77
CA ASP A 147 2.69 -13.16 2.04
C ASP A 147 2.11 -12.11 3.00
N SER A 148 1.65 -12.58 4.16
CA SER A 148 0.80 -11.81 5.07
C SER A 148 1.51 -10.62 5.71
N ASP A 149 2.82 -10.70 5.96
CA ASP A 149 3.61 -9.61 6.52
C ASP A 149 3.77 -8.46 5.52
N THR A 150 4.06 -8.76 4.25
CA THR A 150 4.12 -7.78 3.16
C THR A 150 2.76 -7.11 2.95
N ILE A 151 1.68 -7.90 2.92
CA ILE A 151 0.31 -7.41 2.75
C ILE A 151 -0.11 -6.51 3.92
N ALA A 152 0.09 -6.96 5.17
CA ALA A 152 -0.23 -6.19 6.37
C ALA A 152 0.58 -4.89 6.45
N ASN A 153 1.86 -4.92 6.05
CA ASN A 153 2.71 -3.74 6.01
C ASN A 153 2.16 -2.68 5.03
N MET A 154 1.89 -3.07 3.79
CA MET A 154 1.40 -2.14 2.78
C MET A 154 0.01 -1.58 3.13
N ALA A 155 -0.90 -2.44 3.59
CA ALA A 155 -2.25 -2.04 3.99
C ALA A 155 -2.21 -1.11 5.22
N GLY A 156 -1.46 -1.50 6.26
CA GLY A 156 -1.27 -0.71 7.47
C GLY A 156 -0.58 0.64 7.21
N ALA A 157 0.35 0.70 6.25
CA ALA A 157 0.96 1.97 5.86
C ALA A 157 -0.04 2.93 5.22
N MET A 158 -0.98 2.45 4.40
CA MET A 158 -2.07 3.27 3.86
C MET A 158 -3.03 3.73 4.95
N ALA A 159 -3.45 2.82 5.84
CA ALA A 159 -4.33 3.15 6.96
C ALA A 159 -3.69 4.18 7.91
N GLY A 160 -2.46 3.93 8.38
CA GLY A 160 -1.76 4.83 9.30
C GLY A 160 -1.43 6.18 8.69
N ALA A 161 -1.16 6.26 7.38
CA ALA A 161 -1.00 7.54 6.69
C ALA A 161 -2.31 8.33 6.63
N LEU A 162 -3.45 7.65 6.41
CA LEU A 162 -4.78 8.26 6.32
C LEU A 162 -5.28 8.78 7.67
N THR A 163 -5.05 8.03 8.75
CA THR A 163 -5.69 8.30 10.06
C THR A 163 -4.74 8.83 11.13
N GLY A 164 -3.42 8.76 10.91
CA GLY A 164 -2.41 9.28 11.82
C GLY A 164 -2.11 8.37 13.02
N ILE A 165 -1.07 8.73 13.76
CA ILE A 165 -0.48 7.89 14.83
C ILE A 165 -1.44 7.62 15.99
N ASP A 166 -2.36 8.54 16.30
CA ASP A 166 -3.29 8.41 17.42
C ASP A 166 -4.30 7.27 17.25
N THR A 167 -4.45 6.75 16.02
CA THR A 167 -5.33 5.62 15.70
C THR A 167 -4.58 4.28 15.64
N VAL A 168 -3.25 4.29 15.79
CA VAL A 168 -2.44 3.07 15.83
C VAL A 168 -2.44 2.51 17.25
N PRO A 169 -2.73 1.21 17.46
CA PRO A 169 -2.70 0.61 18.79
C PRO A 169 -1.34 0.77 19.44
N LEU A 170 -1.29 1.57 20.51
CA LEU A 170 -0.04 1.97 21.16
C LEU A 170 0.75 0.77 21.70
N ASP A 171 0.07 -0.25 22.20
CA ASP A 171 0.70 -1.46 22.72
C ASP A 171 1.37 -2.29 21.62
N LEU A 172 0.74 -2.39 20.44
CA LEU A 172 1.34 -3.04 19.28
C LEU A 172 2.56 -2.25 18.78
N TYR A 173 2.43 -0.93 18.66
CA TYR A 173 3.53 -0.05 18.27
C TYR A 173 4.73 -0.17 19.23
N ARG A 174 4.49 -0.13 20.55
CA ARG A 174 5.54 -0.27 21.58
C ARG A 174 6.18 -1.64 21.53
N SER A 175 5.38 -2.71 21.48
CA SER A 175 5.88 -4.08 21.40
C SER A 175 6.83 -4.27 20.21
N VAL A 176 6.47 -3.77 19.02
CA VAL A 176 7.32 -3.84 17.84
C VAL A 176 8.57 -2.96 18.01
N SER A 177 8.43 -1.73 18.49
CA SER A 177 9.54 -0.79 18.60
C SER A 177 10.58 -1.24 19.63
N GLU A 178 10.15 -1.66 20.81
CA GLU A 178 11.02 -2.01 21.93
C GLU A 178 11.71 -3.36 21.71
N LYS A 179 10.97 -4.39 21.28
CA LYS A 179 11.56 -5.73 21.06
C LYS A 179 12.58 -5.75 19.93
N ASN A 180 12.44 -4.86 18.95
CA ASN A 180 13.34 -4.77 17.80
C ASN A 180 14.32 -3.59 17.87
N ASN A 181 14.32 -2.83 18.97
CA ASN A 181 15.13 -1.61 19.15
C ASN A 181 15.01 -0.61 17.98
N LEU A 182 13.78 -0.40 17.50
CA LEU A 182 13.47 0.46 16.36
C LEU A 182 13.13 1.88 16.84
N LYS A 183 13.82 2.87 16.26
CA LYS A 183 13.54 4.30 16.50
C LYS A 183 12.53 4.84 15.48
N LEU A 184 11.34 4.24 15.42
CA LEU A 184 10.33 4.54 14.39
C LEU A 184 9.86 6.00 14.44
N HIS A 185 9.59 6.52 15.63
CA HIS A 185 9.21 7.93 15.82
C HIS A 185 10.29 8.89 15.31
N ASP A 186 11.55 8.69 15.69
CA ASP A 186 12.67 9.55 15.25
C ASP A 186 12.87 9.50 13.73
N LEU A 187 12.65 8.34 13.12
CA LEU A 187 12.67 8.20 11.66
C LEU A 187 11.53 8.99 11.03
N ALA A 188 10.30 8.86 11.53
CA ALA A 188 9.13 9.58 11.03
C ALA A 188 9.32 11.11 11.13
N VAL A 189 9.82 11.61 12.26
CA VAL A 189 10.13 13.04 12.47
C VAL A 189 11.17 13.53 11.44
N ARG A 190 12.25 12.78 11.22
CA ARG A 190 13.27 13.16 10.23
C ARG A 190 12.72 13.17 8.80
N MET A 191 11.85 12.20 8.46
CA MET A 191 11.17 12.18 7.17
C MET A 191 10.27 13.41 6.99
N ALA A 192 9.44 13.74 7.98
CA ALA A 192 8.56 14.91 7.94
C ALA A 192 9.37 16.23 7.81
N GLN A 193 10.46 16.38 8.57
CA GLN A 193 11.36 17.54 8.47
C GLN A 193 12.05 17.67 7.10
N SER A 194 12.33 16.55 6.43
CA SER A 194 12.93 16.58 5.09
C SER A 194 11.94 17.00 4.00
N GLN A 195 10.63 16.82 4.23
CA GLN A 195 9.57 17.28 3.33
C GLN A 195 9.38 18.79 3.41
N SER A 196 9.40 19.37 4.62
CA SER A 196 9.22 20.82 4.80
C SER A 196 10.36 21.65 4.19
N LYS A 197 11.57 21.10 4.10
CA LYS A 197 12.73 21.74 3.45
C LYS A 197 12.70 21.73 1.92
N ARG A 198 11.75 21.01 1.30
CA ARG A 198 11.61 20.88 -0.16
C ARG A 198 10.54 21.79 -0.76
N LYS A 199 9.76 22.49 0.09
CA LYS A 199 8.87 23.59 -0.31
C LYS A 199 9.66 24.88 -0.39
#